data_AF-A0A9R1UX66-F1
#
_entry.id   AF-A0A9R1UX66-F1
#
_cell.length_a   1.000
_cell.length_b   1.000
_cell.length_c   1.000
_cell.angle_alpha   90.00
_cell.angle_beta   90.00
_cell.angle_gamma   90.00
#
_symmetry.space_group_name_H-M   'P 1'
#
loop_
_entity.id
_entity.type
_entity.pdbx_description
1 polymer ?
#
loop_
_entity_poly.entity_id
_entity_poly.type
_entity_poly.pdbx_seq_one_letter_code
_entity_poly.pdbx_strand_id
1 'polypeptide(L)'
;MIVIYHKNAGTGCCLGEDLGLNTNSNFSFITERQKGILNAIATLFPWAENCYCVRHIRDNMRKKWRGKTFEDLLWTCATVTHVHQFNKGMEELKKLNKDCDEWLRKIPPQHWSRSHLTGRAHSDVILNKLCETFNGKLNEGRDKPIITSLEFIREYLMKKIVNVEKAIGKCIVPLTPKTISVFCGNGKYQVSGPWMDQCAVDVVQQTCSCTKWELIGMPCKHVVATIWEIRKNSKDVGIPETWVHEEKFECPTTLVPPKNRVTIGRPKKKHRKSACEIDDMVKGNM
;
A
#
# COMPACT_ATOMS: atom_id res chain seq x y z
N MET A 1 0.14 4.98 0.14
CA MET A 1 -0.95 4.12 -0.37
C MET A 1 -2.17 4.99 -0.63
N ILE A 2 -2.43 5.27 -1.90
CA ILE A 2 -3.45 6.24 -2.32
C ILE A 2 -4.55 5.48 -3.06
N VAL A 3 -5.78 5.52 -2.55
CA VAL A 3 -6.96 4.91 -3.18
C VAL A 3 -7.65 5.98 -4.02
N ILE A 4 -7.62 5.82 -5.35
CA ILE A 4 -8.38 6.69 -6.26
C ILE A 4 -9.79 6.11 -6.42
N TYR A 5 -10.80 6.82 -5.94
CA TYR A 5 -12.19 6.59 -6.35
C TYR A 5 -12.49 7.43 -7.60
N HIS A 6 -12.83 6.76 -8.69
CA HIS A 6 -13.27 7.43 -9.91
C HIS A 6 -14.73 7.89 -9.75
N LYS A 7 -14.99 9.20 -9.75
CA LYS A 7 -16.32 9.76 -9.95
C LYS A 7 -16.26 10.81 -11.07
N ASN A 8 -16.77 10.39 -12.24
CA ASN A 8 -17.11 11.14 -13.45
C ASN A 8 -16.28 12.37 -13.84
N ALA A 9 -15.68 12.25 -15.04
CA ALA A 9 -15.19 13.35 -15.85
C ALA A 9 -16.18 14.52 -15.88
N GLY A 10 -15.75 15.67 -15.38
CA GLY A 10 -16.53 16.90 -15.42
C GLY A 10 -15.91 18.02 -14.60
N THR A 11 -15.52 17.76 -13.36
CA THR A 11 -14.87 18.73 -12.48
C THR A 11 -14.26 17.99 -11.30
N GLY A 12 -12.94 17.79 -11.29
CA GLY A 12 -12.26 17.14 -10.16
C GLY A 12 -10.84 17.64 -10.04
N CYS A 13 -10.49 18.20 -8.87
CA CYS A 13 -9.10 18.34 -8.45
C CYS A 13 -8.42 16.98 -8.67
N CYS A 14 -7.29 16.97 -9.40
CA CYS A 14 -6.51 15.75 -9.50
C CYS A 14 -5.87 15.51 -8.13
N LEU A 15 -6.03 14.32 -7.57
CA LEU A 15 -5.42 13.90 -6.31
C LEU A 15 -3.90 14.16 -6.24
N GLY A 16 -3.24 14.26 -7.38
CA GLY A 16 -1.84 14.69 -7.47
C GLY A 16 -1.63 16.14 -7.04
N GLU A 17 -2.51 17.06 -7.41
CA GLU A 17 -2.44 18.47 -6.98
C GLU A 17 -2.64 18.59 -5.46
N ASP A 18 -3.63 17.88 -4.91
CA ASP A 18 -3.94 17.91 -3.48
C ASP A 18 -2.82 17.33 -2.61
N LEU A 19 -2.05 16.39 -3.16
CA LEU A 19 -0.93 15.73 -2.47
C LEU A 19 0.44 16.28 -2.87
N GLY A 20 0.51 17.30 -3.74
CA GLY A 20 1.76 17.84 -4.26
C GLY A 20 2.59 16.83 -5.08
N LEU A 21 1.95 15.79 -5.62
CA LEU A 21 2.62 14.74 -6.39
C LEU A 21 2.88 15.24 -7.81
N ASN A 22 4.14 15.23 -8.21
CA ASN A 22 4.53 15.49 -9.58
C ASN A 22 4.58 14.18 -10.39
N THR A 23 4.67 14.29 -11.71
CA THR A 23 4.69 13.13 -12.61
C THR A 23 5.89 12.20 -12.38
N ASN A 24 6.94 12.69 -11.72
CA ASN A 24 8.20 11.98 -11.47
C ASN A 24 8.34 11.55 -9.99
N SER A 25 7.31 11.71 -9.17
CA SER A 25 7.38 11.30 -7.77
C SER A 25 7.43 9.76 -7.69
N ASN A 26 8.31 9.22 -6.84
CA ASN A 26 8.51 7.77 -6.70
C ASN A 26 7.45 7.14 -5.78
N PHE A 27 6.24 6.90 -6.29
CA PHE A 27 5.18 6.28 -5.49
C PHE A 27 4.47 5.15 -6.21
N SER A 28 3.87 4.27 -5.41
CA SER A 28 3.14 3.09 -5.88
C SER A 28 1.65 3.21 -5.63
N PHE A 29 0.85 2.92 -6.66
CA PHE A 29 -0.59 2.71 -6.54
C PHE A 29 -0.92 1.24 -6.29
N ILE A 30 -1.79 0.97 -5.32
CA ILE A 30 -2.36 -0.36 -5.12
C ILE A 30 -3.77 -0.36 -5.66
N THR A 31 -4.04 -1.17 -6.69
CA THR A 31 -5.32 -1.14 -7.42
C THR A 31 -5.97 -2.51 -7.51
N GLU A 32 -7.27 -2.51 -7.81
CA GLU A 32 -8.07 -3.72 -8.07
C GLU A 32 -8.06 -4.13 -9.55
N ARG A 33 -7.13 -3.58 -10.35
CA ARG A 33 -6.97 -3.84 -11.79
C ARG A 33 -8.21 -3.47 -12.64
N GLN A 34 -8.99 -2.47 -12.21
CA GLN A 34 -10.09 -1.93 -13.01
C GLN A 34 -9.54 -1.12 -14.19
N LYS A 35 -10.03 -1.39 -15.42
CA LYS A 35 -9.49 -0.80 -16.67
C LYS A 35 -9.41 0.73 -16.65
N GLY A 36 -10.45 1.40 -16.12
CA GLY A 36 -10.48 2.87 -16.05
C GLY A 36 -9.38 3.46 -15.15
N ILE A 37 -9.07 2.79 -14.04
CA ILE A 37 -8.06 3.26 -13.08
C ILE A 37 -6.66 3.14 -13.68
N LEU A 38 -6.35 2.03 -14.35
CA LEU A 38 -5.02 1.83 -14.95
C LEU A 38 -4.72 2.87 -16.03
N ASN A 39 -5.71 3.20 -16.87
CA ASN A 39 -5.57 4.24 -17.89
C ASN A 39 -5.36 5.62 -17.26
N ALA A 40 -6.10 5.94 -16.19
CA ALA A 40 -5.95 7.21 -15.49
C ALA A 40 -4.55 7.35 -14.86
N ILE A 41 -4.05 6.29 -14.22
CA ILE A 41 -2.70 6.31 -13.64
C ILE A 41 -1.64 6.46 -14.72
N ALA A 42 -1.72 5.69 -15.82
CA ALA A 42 -0.76 5.79 -16.91
C ALA A 42 -0.74 7.19 -17.55
N THR A 43 -1.88 7.89 -17.56
CA THR A 43 -1.99 9.25 -18.12
C THR A 43 -1.46 10.32 -17.16
N LEU A 44 -1.81 10.24 -15.87
CA LEU A 44 -1.50 11.27 -14.89
C LEU A 44 -0.13 11.08 -14.22
N PHE A 45 0.31 9.83 -14.08
CA PHE A 45 1.52 9.44 -13.36
C PHE A 45 2.26 8.31 -14.09
N PRO A 46 2.84 8.59 -15.27
CA PRO A 46 3.45 7.56 -16.12
C PRO A 46 4.64 6.85 -15.46
N TRP A 47 5.29 7.49 -14.49
CA TRP A 47 6.42 6.93 -13.75
C TRP A 47 6.02 6.21 -12.46
N ALA A 48 4.76 6.33 -12.03
CA ALA A 48 4.27 5.67 -10.83
C ALA A 48 4.21 4.16 -11.04
N GLU A 49 4.60 3.42 -10.00
CA GLU A 49 4.49 1.98 -10.05
C GLU A 49 3.05 1.55 -9.75
N ASN A 50 2.62 0.47 -10.39
CA ASN A 50 1.29 -0.07 -10.21
C ASN A 50 1.39 -1.46 -9.61
N CYS A 51 0.79 -1.65 -8.43
CA CYS A 51 0.65 -2.94 -7.79
C CYS A 51 -0.84 -3.35 -7.77
N TYR A 52 -1.13 -4.55 -8.24
CA TYR A 52 -2.41 -5.21 -8.09
C TYR A 52 -2.49 -5.88 -6.73
N CYS A 53 -3.58 -5.62 -6.02
CA CYS A 53 -3.80 -6.25 -4.72
C CYS A 53 -3.96 -7.77 -4.90
N VAL A 54 -3.08 -8.53 -4.24
CA VAL A 54 -3.00 -10.00 -4.34
C VAL A 54 -4.27 -10.69 -3.88
N ARG A 55 -5.01 -10.08 -2.94
CA ARG A 55 -6.33 -10.57 -2.52
C ARG A 55 -7.31 -10.61 -3.71
N HIS A 56 -7.32 -9.59 -4.56
CA HIS A 56 -8.18 -9.58 -5.75
C HIS A 56 -7.74 -10.60 -6.80
N ILE A 57 -6.43 -10.82 -6.94
CA ILE A 57 -5.90 -11.90 -7.80
C ILE A 57 -6.39 -13.26 -7.28
N ARG A 58 -6.28 -13.51 -5.97
CA ARG A 58 -6.77 -14.72 -5.30
C ARG A 58 -8.27 -14.90 -5.50
N ASP A 59 -9.06 -13.85 -5.30
CA ASP A 59 -10.52 -13.93 -5.42
C ASP A 59 -10.96 -14.21 -6.87
N ASN A 60 -10.21 -13.72 -7.87
CA ASN A 60 -10.40 -14.11 -9.26
C ASN A 60 -9.93 -15.55 -9.54
N MET A 61 -8.81 -15.99 -8.97
CA MET A 61 -8.33 -17.36 -9.08
C MET A 61 -9.37 -18.36 -8.55
N ARG A 62 -9.96 -18.08 -7.38
CA ARG A 62 -11.01 -18.90 -6.73
C ARG A 62 -12.25 -19.16 -7.60
N LYS A 63 -12.51 -18.33 -8.60
CA LYS A 63 -13.65 -18.54 -9.52
C LYS A 63 -13.46 -19.79 -10.39
N LYS A 64 -12.21 -20.13 -10.75
CA LYS A 64 -11.89 -21.27 -11.61
C LYS A 64 -11.08 -22.37 -10.88
N TRP A 65 -10.13 -22.00 -10.03
CA TRP A 65 -9.32 -22.93 -9.25
C TRP A 65 -9.56 -22.72 -7.76
N ARG A 66 -10.22 -23.68 -7.12
CA ARG A 66 -10.55 -23.66 -5.69
C ARG A 66 -9.60 -24.56 -4.92
N GLY A 67 -9.30 -24.19 -3.68
CA GLY A 67 -8.53 -25.01 -2.77
C GLY A 67 -7.35 -24.25 -2.16
N LYS A 68 -7.03 -24.60 -0.92
CA LYS A 68 -6.00 -23.91 -0.13
C LYS A 68 -4.62 -23.97 -0.79
N THR A 69 -4.27 -25.07 -1.44
CA THR A 69 -2.99 -25.26 -2.12
C THR A 69 -2.71 -24.21 -3.19
N PHE A 70 -3.72 -23.85 -4.00
CA PHE A 70 -3.58 -22.79 -5.01
C PHE A 70 -3.34 -21.42 -4.37
N GLU A 71 -4.07 -21.14 -3.29
CA GLU A 71 -3.92 -19.88 -2.55
C GLU A 71 -2.55 -19.79 -1.88
N ASP A 72 -2.10 -20.86 -1.25
CA ASP A 72 -0.81 -20.93 -0.57
C ASP A 72 0.34 -20.75 -1.57
N LEU A 73 0.25 -21.33 -2.77
CA LEU A 73 1.22 -21.13 -3.86
C LEU A 73 1.20 -19.70 -4.39
N LEU A 74 0.01 -19.12 -4.62
CA LEU A 74 -0.11 -17.71 -5.00
C LEU A 74 0.53 -16.79 -3.96
N TRP A 75 0.23 -17.01 -2.68
CA TRP A 75 0.81 -16.24 -1.59
C TRP A 75 2.31 -16.41 -1.47
N THR A 76 2.81 -17.64 -1.65
CA THR A 76 4.25 -17.92 -1.68
C THR A 76 4.90 -17.09 -2.78
N CYS A 77 4.41 -17.15 -4.01
CA CYS A 77 4.92 -16.36 -5.13
C CYS A 77 4.82 -14.85 -4.87
N ALA A 78 3.72 -14.39 -4.27
CA ALA A 78 3.51 -12.97 -4.04
C ALA A 78 4.43 -12.39 -2.95
N THR A 79 4.77 -13.18 -1.93
CA THR A 79 5.43 -12.70 -0.70
C THR A 79 6.93 -12.90 -0.64
N VAL A 80 7.48 -13.84 -1.43
CA VAL A 80 8.92 -14.02 -1.58
C VAL A 80 9.57 -12.77 -2.17
N THR A 81 10.78 -12.50 -1.72
CA THR A 81 11.53 -11.30 -2.11
C THR A 81 12.64 -11.59 -3.11
N HIS A 82 12.89 -12.86 -3.43
CA HIS A 82 13.87 -13.28 -4.43
C HIS A 82 13.20 -13.91 -5.65
N VAL A 83 13.65 -13.52 -6.85
CA VAL A 83 13.14 -14.02 -8.14
C VAL A 83 13.33 -15.53 -8.26
N HIS A 84 14.43 -16.10 -7.75
CA HIS A 84 14.63 -17.55 -7.75
C HIS A 84 13.53 -18.30 -6.97
N GLN A 85 13.17 -17.80 -5.78
CA GLN A 85 12.11 -18.40 -4.96
C GLN A 85 10.74 -18.24 -5.61
N PHE A 86 10.50 -17.09 -6.28
CA PHE A 86 9.30 -16.88 -7.09
C PHE A 86 9.19 -17.91 -8.21
N ASN A 87 10.27 -18.09 -8.98
CA ASN A 87 10.30 -19.06 -10.08
C ASN A 87 10.05 -20.49 -9.59
N LYS A 88 10.60 -20.86 -8.43
CA LYS A 88 10.32 -22.15 -7.79
C LYS A 88 8.83 -22.29 -7.46
N GLY A 89 8.21 -21.28 -6.86
CA GLY A 89 6.76 -21.29 -6.57
C GLY A 89 5.88 -21.40 -7.82
N MET A 90 6.24 -20.69 -8.90
CA MET A 90 5.53 -20.79 -10.19
C MET A 90 5.69 -22.18 -10.82
N GLU A 91 6.86 -22.82 -10.69
CA GLU A 91 7.07 -24.18 -11.20
C GLU A 91 6.25 -25.21 -10.41
N GLU A 92 6.13 -25.06 -9.09
CA GLU A 92 5.23 -25.91 -8.29
C GLU A 92 3.76 -25.70 -8.68
N LEU A 93 3.34 -24.46 -8.96
CA LEU A 93 1.99 -24.18 -9.49
C LEU A 93 1.76 -24.84 -10.84
N LYS A 94 2.76 -24.81 -11.73
CA LYS A 94 2.70 -25.45 -13.05
C LYS A 94 2.58 -26.98 -12.95
N LYS A 95 3.32 -27.60 -12.02
CA LYS A 95 3.19 -29.04 -11.73
C LYS A 95 1.81 -29.39 -11.20
N LEU A 96 1.23 -28.54 -10.35
CA LEU A 96 -0.11 -28.72 -9.80
C LEU A 96 -1.20 -28.55 -10.87
N ASN A 97 -1.14 -27.49 -11.67
CA ASN A 97 -2.11 -27.21 -12.72
C ASN A 97 -1.55 -26.22 -13.76
N LYS A 98 -1.30 -26.70 -14.98
CA LYS A 98 -0.75 -25.90 -16.10
C LYS A 98 -1.64 -24.71 -16.47
N ASP A 99 -2.96 -24.91 -16.56
CA ASP A 99 -3.88 -23.82 -16.93
C ASP A 99 -3.87 -22.67 -15.90
N CYS A 100 -3.69 -22.99 -14.61
CA CYS A 100 -3.59 -22.00 -13.54
C CYS A 100 -2.28 -21.21 -13.65
N ASP A 101 -1.15 -21.89 -13.91
CA ASP A 101 0.14 -21.26 -14.17
C ASP A 101 0.06 -20.31 -15.39
N GLU A 102 -0.46 -20.80 -16.52
CA GLU A 102 -0.64 -19.99 -17.73
C GLU A 102 -1.53 -18.77 -17.50
N TRP A 103 -2.58 -18.92 -16.69
CA TRP A 103 -3.44 -17.79 -16.33
C TRP A 103 -2.70 -16.77 -15.46
N LEU A 104 -1.95 -17.23 -14.45
CA LEU A 104 -1.24 -16.34 -13.54
C LEU A 104 -0.10 -15.61 -14.26
N ARG A 105 0.59 -16.26 -15.20
CA ARG A 105 1.63 -15.66 -16.05
C ARG A 105 1.13 -14.51 -16.94
N LYS A 106 -0.18 -14.43 -17.21
CA LYS A 106 -0.78 -13.27 -17.91
C LYS A 106 -0.78 -12.01 -17.06
N ILE A 107 -0.46 -12.11 -15.77
CA ILE A 107 -0.32 -10.97 -14.86
C ILE A 107 1.18 -10.75 -14.64
N PRO A 108 1.75 -9.65 -15.18
CA PRO A 108 3.19 -9.39 -15.03
C PRO A 108 3.59 -9.33 -13.55
N PRO A 109 4.65 -10.04 -13.13
CA PRO A 109 4.99 -10.23 -11.72
C PRO A 109 5.38 -8.93 -11.00
N GLN A 110 5.90 -7.93 -11.73
CA GLN A 110 6.19 -6.60 -11.18
C GLN A 110 4.97 -5.91 -10.57
N HIS A 111 3.76 -6.34 -10.94
CA HIS A 111 2.53 -5.77 -10.39
C HIS A 111 2.00 -6.51 -9.16
N TRP A 112 2.55 -7.65 -8.73
CA TRP A 112 1.92 -8.39 -7.62
C TRP A 112 2.85 -9.23 -6.76
N SER A 113 4.13 -9.38 -7.14
CA SER A 113 5.13 -10.09 -6.34
C SER A 113 6.20 -9.15 -5.82
N ARG A 114 6.52 -9.25 -4.53
CA ARG A 114 7.58 -8.48 -3.87
C ARG A 114 8.94 -8.66 -4.54
N SER A 115 9.23 -9.88 -5.01
CA SER A 115 10.49 -10.21 -5.69
C SER A 115 10.73 -9.44 -6.99
N HIS A 116 9.70 -8.81 -7.55
CA HIS A 116 9.76 -8.05 -8.81
C HIS A 116 9.41 -6.57 -8.63
N LEU A 117 9.24 -6.11 -7.38
CA LEU A 117 9.16 -4.68 -7.10
C LEU A 117 10.54 -4.06 -7.30
N THR A 118 10.60 -2.87 -7.90
CA THR A 118 11.88 -2.24 -8.23
C THR A 118 12.56 -1.61 -7.01
N GLY A 119 11.82 -1.39 -5.92
CA GLY A 119 12.28 -0.65 -4.75
C GLY A 119 12.28 0.88 -4.96
N ARG A 120 11.84 1.39 -6.12
CA ARG A 120 11.80 2.84 -6.37
C ARG A 120 10.86 3.58 -5.43
N ALA A 121 9.68 3.01 -5.19
CA ALA A 121 8.83 3.42 -4.09
C ALA A 121 9.09 2.43 -2.96
N HIS A 122 9.71 2.88 -1.87
CA HIS A 122 10.13 2.00 -0.78
C HIS A 122 8.90 1.42 -0.05
N SER A 123 8.34 0.33 -0.58
CA SER A 123 7.12 -0.33 -0.09
C SER A 123 7.05 -1.79 -0.56
N ASP A 124 6.85 -2.71 0.38
CA ASP A 124 6.57 -4.13 0.12
C ASP A 124 5.06 -4.48 0.16
N VAL A 125 4.20 -3.46 0.17
CA VAL A 125 2.76 -3.62 0.36
C VAL A 125 2.12 -4.12 -0.94
N ILE A 126 1.68 -5.38 -0.93
CA ILE A 126 0.98 -6.06 -2.04
C ILE A 126 -0.53 -6.24 -1.76
N LEU A 127 -1.02 -5.62 -0.69
CA LEU A 127 -2.39 -5.77 -0.19
C LEU A 127 -3.06 -4.44 0.08
N ASN A 128 -4.36 -4.39 -0.21
CA ASN A 128 -5.21 -3.25 0.13
C ASN A 128 -5.68 -3.23 1.60
N LYS A 129 -5.10 -4.10 2.47
CA LYS A 129 -5.61 -4.34 3.83
C LYS A 129 -5.68 -3.08 4.68
N LEU A 130 -4.70 -2.17 4.56
CA LEU A 130 -4.68 -0.94 5.33
C LEU A 130 -5.89 -0.07 5.03
N CYS A 131 -6.20 0.13 3.74
CA CYS A 131 -7.36 0.92 3.34
C CYS A 131 -8.67 0.19 3.61
N GLU A 132 -8.76 -1.11 3.39
CA GLU A 132 -9.96 -1.88 3.75
C GLU A 132 -10.27 -1.80 5.25
N THR A 133 -9.25 -1.94 6.10
CA THR A 133 -9.42 -1.86 7.56
C THR A 133 -9.83 -0.46 7.98
N PHE A 134 -9.17 0.56 7.42
CA PHE A 134 -9.50 1.95 7.71
C PHE A 134 -10.92 2.30 7.26
N ASN A 135 -11.27 2.03 6.00
CA ASN A 135 -12.60 2.27 5.45
C ASN A 135 -13.68 1.51 6.22
N GLY A 136 -13.40 0.27 6.64
CA GLY A 136 -14.31 -0.52 7.46
C GLY A 136 -14.60 0.13 8.81
N LYS A 137 -13.60 0.76 9.44
CA LYS A 137 -13.78 1.49 10.71
C LYS A 137 -14.52 2.81 10.55
N LEU A 138 -14.46 3.41 9.37
CA LEU A 138 -15.17 4.66 9.06
C LEU A 138 -16.64 4.47 8.70
N ASN A 139 -17.09 3.24 8.42
CA ASN A 139 -18.47 2.99 7.98
C ASN A 139 -19.53 3.54 8.95
N GLU A 140 -19.28 3.52 10.26
CA GLU A 140 -20.22 4.04 11.26
C GLU A 140 -20.27 5.58 11.31
N GLY A 141 -19.22 6.25 10.85
CA GLY A 141 -19.10 7.71 10.88
C GLY A 141 -19.34 8.39 9.53
N ARG A 142 -19.14 7.68 8.41
CA ARG A 142 -19.06 8.28 7.07
C ARG A 142 -20.39 8.81 6.53
N ASP A 143 -21.52 8.25 6.98
CA ASP A 143 -22.86 8.63 6.51
C ASP A 143 -23.50 9.71 7.41
N LYS A 144 -22.75 10.23 8.39
CA LYS A 144 -23.17 11.29 9.31
C LYS A 144 -22.87 12.68 8.74
N PRO A 145 -23.42 13.77 9.32
CA PRO A 145 -23.03 15.13 8.96
C PRO A 145 -21.52 15.33 9.10
N ILE A 146 -20.93 16.18 8.25
CA ILE A 146 -19.47 16.35 8.15
C ILE A 146 -18.77 16.58 9.49
N ILE A 147 -19.36 17.41 10.37
CA ILE A 147 -18.83 17.70 11.70
C ILE A 147 -18.79 16.41 12.54
N THR A 148 -19.88 15.65 12.53
CA THR A 148 -19.99 14.39 13.26
C THR A 148 -19.06 13.31 12.70
N SER A 149 -18.87 13.27 11.38
CA SER A 149 -17.91 12.35 10.74
C SER A 149 -16.47 12.67 11.13
N LEU A 150 -16.09 13.96 11.13
CA LEU A 150 -14.77 14.40 11.56
C LEU A 150 -14.52 14.11 13.03
N GLU A 151 -15.52 14.35 13.88
CA GLU A 151 -15.43 14.05 15.30
C GLU A 151 -15.27 12.55 15.57
N PHE A 152 -16.02 11.71 14.83
CA PHE A 152 -15.85 10.27 14.87
C PHE A 152 -14.43 9.83 14.48
N ILE A 153 -13.87 10.40 13.40
CA ILE A 153 -12.50 10.11 12.96
C ILE A 153 -11.49 10.52 14.05
N ARG A 154 -11.64 11.71 14.61
CA ARG A 154 -10.77 12.25 15.68
C ARG A 154 -10.76 11.33 16.89
N GLU A 155 -11.94 10.96 17.41
CA GLU A 155 -12.05 10.04 18.55
C GLU A 155 -11.43 8.67 18.26
N TYR A 156 -11.68 8.11 17.08
CA TYR A 156 -11.12 6.83 16.68
C TYR A 156 -9.59 6.87 16.65
N LEU A 157 -9.01 7.92 16.06
CA LEU A 157 -7.56 8.09 15.99
C LEU A 157 -6.95 8.26 17.38
N MET A 158 -7.55 9.08 18.25
CA MET A 158 -7.08 9.26 19.63
C MET A 158 -7.07 7.95 20.41
N LYS A 159 -8.18 7.20 20.39
CA LYS A 159 -8.26 5.88 21.04
C LYS A 159 -7.20 4.93 20.50
N LYS A 160 -6.93 4.95 19.19
CA LYS A 160 -5.92 4.12 18.55
C LYS A 160 -4.50 4.48 18.98
N ILE A 161 -4.16 5.78 19.03
CA ILE A 161 -2.84 6.26 19.49
C ILE A 161 -2.56 5.77 20.91
N VAL A 162 -3.48 6.01 21.84
CA VAL A 162 -3.33 5.57 23.24
C VAL A 162 -3.18 4.04 23.34
N ASN A 163 -3.91 3.27 22.54
CA ASN A 163 -3.76 1.81 22.52
C ASN A 163 -2.39 1.36 21.97
N VAL A 164 -1.87 2.06 20.96
CA VAL A 164 -0.53 1.80 20.41
C VAL A 164 0.55 2.15 21.45
N GLU A 165 0.46 3.30 22.12
CA GLU A 165 1.37 3.69 23.19
C GLU A 165 1.38 2.66 24.34
N LYS A 166 0.20 2.20 24.77
CA LYS A 166 0.08 1.13 25.76
C LYS A 166 0.71 -0.18 25.30
N ALA A 167 0.64 -0.52 24.01
CA ALA A 167 1.28 -1.70 23.47
C ALA A 167 2.81 -1.55 23.43
N ILE A 168 3.31 -0.37 23.03
CA ILE A 168 4.73 -0.03 23.03
C ILE A 168 5.28 -0.09 24.46
N GLY A 169 4.57 0.46 25.46
CA GLY A 169 4.98 0.44 26.86
C GLY A 169 5.10 -0.97 27.47
N LYS A 170 4.51 -2.00 26.84
CA LYS A 170 4.67 -3.41 27.25
C LYS A 170 5.94 -4.07 26.69
N CYS A 171 6.60 -3.46 25.71
CA CYS A 171 7.81 -3.98 25.11
C CYS A 171 9.04 -3.61 25.96
N ILE A 172 9.40 -4.48 26.90
CA ILE A 172 10.60 -4.34 27.75
C ILE A 172 11.80 -5.10 27.14
N VAL A 173 11.53 -6.06 26.27
CA VAL A 173 12.54 -6.96 25.68
C VAL A 173 13.18 -6.39 24.40
N PRO A 174 14.38 -6.85 24.02
CA PRO A 174 15.00 -6.49 22.74
C PRO A 174 14.02 -6.69 21.57
N LEU A 175 14.03 -5.79 20.59
CA LEU A 175 13.14 -5.82 19.42
C LEU A 175 13.27 -7.13 18.61
N THR A 176 14.43 -7.79 18.69
CA THR A 176 14.77 -8.99 17.92
C THR A 176 15.44 -10.05 18.82
N PRO A 177 14.76 -10.55 19.86
CA PRO A 177 15.39 -11.40 20.88
C PRO A 177 15.76 -12.79 20.35
N LYS A 178 15.22 -13.13 19.17
CA LYS A 178 15.41 -14.43 18.50
C LYS A 178 16.51 -14.41 17.44
N THR A 179 17.22 -13.29 17.30
CA THR A 179 18.17 -13.09 16.21
C THR A 179 19.53 -12.81 16.80
N ILE A 180 20.54 -13.59 16.39
CA ILE A 180 21.92 -13.46 16.84
C ILE A 180 22.71 -12.89 15.67
N SER A 181 23.48 -11.81 15.90
CA SER A 181 24.35 -11.25 14.87
C SER A 181 25.82 -11.40 15.26
N VAL A 182 26.65 -11.65 14.26
CA VAL A 182 28.11 -11.84 14.39
C VAL A 182 28.79 -10.92 13.39
N PHE A 183 29.77 -10.16 13.85
CA PHE A 183 30.57 -9.29 12.99
C PHE A 183 31.56 -10.10 12.14
N CYS A 184 31.59 -9.82 10.83
CA CYS A 184 32.43 -10.55 9.87
C CYS A 184 33.50 -9.66 9.20
N GLY A 185 33.71 -8.42 9.69
CA GLY A 185 34.64 -7.46 9.10
C GLY A 185 33.99 -6.50 8.10
N ASN A 186 34.64 -5.37 7.82
CA ASN A 186 34.26 -4.38 6.79
C ASN A 186 32.79 -3.92 6.84
N GLY A 187 32.21 -3.77 8.04
CA GLY A 187 30.80 -3.37 8.20
C GLY A 187 29.79 -4.46 7.82
N LYS A 188 30.23 -5.70 7.63
CA LYS A 188 29.37 -6.84 7.32
C LYS A 188 29.10 -7.67 8.56
N TYR A 189 27.85 -8.11 8.67
CA TYR A 189 27.35 -8.91 9.78
C TYR A 189 26.61 -10.12 9.24
N GLN A 190 26.90 -11.30 9.80
CA GLN A 190 26.08 -12.47 9.61
C GLN A 190 25.04 -12.53 10.72
N VAL A 191 23.79 -12.66 10.34
CA VAL A 191 22.65 -12.64 11.24
C VAL A 191 21.90 -13.96 11.12
N SER A 192 21.83 -14.70 12.21
CA SER A 192 21.11 -15.98 12.30
C SER A 192 19.78 -15.75 13.01
N GLY A 193 18.68 -16.05 12.33
CA GLY A 193 17.35 -16.07 12.89
C GLY A 193 17.03 -17.40 13.59
N PRO A 194 15.86 -17.49 14.25
CA PRO A 194 15.48 -18.64 15.07
C PRO A 194 15.19 -19.91 14.26
N TRP A 195 15.05 -19.81 12.94
CA TRP A 195 14.78 -20.95 12.07
C TRP A 195 16.00 -21.34 11.23
N MET A 196 17.21 -21.04 11.74
CA MET A 196 18.47 -21.23 11.04
C MET A 196 18.56 -20.46 9.71
N ASP A 197 17.69 -19.46 9.52
CA ASP A 197 17.80 -18.50 8.43
C ASP A 197 19.04 -17.63 8.68
N GLN A 198 20.00 -17.68 7.76
CA GLN A 198 21.19 -16.83 7.78
C GLN A 198 21.01 -15.69 6.77
N CYS A 199 21.25 -14.47 7.23
CA CYS A 199 21.23 -13.28 6.39
C CYS A 199 22.52 -12.49 6.58
N ALA A 200 23.06 -11.97 5.49
CA ALA A 200 24.14 -11.00 5.53
C ALA A 200 23.54 -9.59 5.59
N VAL A 201 24.08 -8.75 6.47
CA VAL A 201 23.77 -7.32 6.56
C VAL A 201 25.06 -6.55 6.24
N ASP A 202 25.00 -5.64 5.28
CA ASP A 202 26.08 -4.71 4.99
C ASP A 202 25.61 -3.31 5.38
N VAL A 203 26.17 -2.79 6.48
CA VAL A 203 25.75 -1.49 7.02
C VAL A 203 26.34 -0.32 6.23
N VAL A 204 27.40 -0.55 5.45
CA VAL A 204 28.05 0.47 4.63
C VAL A 204 27.24 0.70 3.36
N GLN A 205 26.81 -0.40 2.72
CA GLN A 205 25.96 -0.35 1.53
C GLN A 205 24.46 -0.21 1.86
N GLN A 206 24.10 -0.23 3.14
CA GLN A 206 22.72 -0.26 3.63
C GLN A 206 21.87 -1.36 2.96
N THR A 207 22.43 -2.57 2.86
CA THR A 207 21.77 -3.72 2.23
C THR A 207 21.61 -4.88 3.20
N CYS A 208 20.64 -5.74 2.91
CA CYS A 208 20.45 -6.99 3.63
C CYS A 208 20.11 -8.08 2.64
N SER A 209 20.72 -9.27 2.76
CA SER A 209 20.46 -10.38 1.86
C SER A 209 19.00 -10.87 1.89
N CYS A 210 18.19 -10.45 2.85
CA CYS A 210 16.73 -10.67 2.83
C CYS A 210 15.96 -9.67 1.95
N THR A 211 16.63 -8.68 1.35
CA THR A 211 16.15 -7.61 0.45
C THR A 211 15.11 -6.64 1.01
N LYS A 212 14.65 -6.85 2.25
CA LYS A 212 13.59 -6.03 2.85
C LYS A 212 14.04 -4.62 3.17
N TRP A 213 15.32 -4.39 3.44
CA TRP A 213 15.80 -3.05 3.78
C TRP A 213 15.73 -2.16 2.55
N GLU A 214 16.15 -2.70 1.41
CA GLU A 214 16.11 -2.09 0.09
C GLU A 214 14.68 -1.90 -0.40
N LEU A 215 13.83 -2.92 -0.25
CA LEU A 215 12.44 -2.86 -0.71
C LEU A 215 11.57 -1.88 0.07
N ILE A 216 11.79 -1.74 1.39
CA ILE A 216 10.91 -0.97 2.29
C ILE A 216 11.58 0.34 2.72
N GLY A 217 12.88 0.50 2.49
CA GLY A 217 13.65 1.66 2.97
C GLY A 217 13.84 1.68 4.48
N MET A 218 13.27 0.73 5.23
CA MET A 218 13.35 0.67 6.69
C MET A 218 14.14 -0.55 7.15
N PRO A 219 14.87 -0.45 8.29
CA PRO A 219 15.61 -1.57 8.86
C PRO A 219 14.73 -2.81 9.06
N CYS A 220 15.12 -3.92 8.42
CA CYS A 220 14.46 -5.20 8.66
C CYS A 220 14.90 -5.82 9.99
N LYS A 221 14.25 -6.91 10.42
CA LYS A 221 14.62 -7.63 11.67
C LYS A 221 16.13 -7.96 11.77
N HIS A 222 16.80 -8.22 10.66
CA HIS A 222 18.23 -8.53 10.66
C HIS A 222 19.07 -7.27 10.91
N VAL A 223 18.71 -6.16 10.25
CA VAL A 223 19.38 -4.88 10.42
C VAL A 223 19.19 -4.36 11.84
N VAL A 224 17.98 -4.48 12.40
CA VAL A 224 17.72 -4.12 13.82
C VAL A 224 18.59 -4.93 14.78
N ALA A 225 18.77 -6.24 14.53
CA ALA A 225 19.67 -7.07 15.33
C ALA A 225 21.14 -6.62 15.19
N THR A 226 21.57 -6.27 13.98
CA THR A 226 22.90 -5.71 13.72
C THR A 226 23.12 -4.37 14.42
N ILE A 227 22.15 -3.45 14.38
CA ILE A 227 22.20 -2.15 15.08
C ILE A 227 22.38 -2.39 16.58
N TRP A 228 21.62 -3.34 17.14
CA TRP A 228 21.73 -3.69 18.56
C TRP A 228 23.12 -4.21 18.93
N GLU A 229 23.72 -5.05 18.09
CA GLU A 229 25.08 -5.56 18.30
C GLU A 229 26.15 -4.48 18.16
N ILE A 230 26.01 -3.55 17.21
CA ILE A 230 26.91 -2.39 17.08
C ILE A 230 26.87 -1.55 18.36
N ARG A 231 25.66 -1.28 18.88
CA ARG A 231 25.46 -0.54 20.12
C ARG A 231 26.06 -1.26 21.33
N LYS A 232 25.93 -2.60 21.40
CA LYS A 232 26.49 -3.43 22.48
C LYS A 232 28.02 -3.36 22.50
N ASN A 233 28.66 -3.26 21.33
CA ASN A 233 30.10 -3.10 21.19
C ASN A 233 30.56 -1.63 21.30
N SER A 234 29.82 -0.81 22.05
CA SER A 234 30.13 0.59 22.39
C SER A 234 30.35 1.54 21.22
N LYS A 235 29.80 1.24 20.04
CA LYS A 235 29.77 2.17 18.91
C LYS A 235 28.48 2.97 18.95
N ASP A 236 28.59 4.27 18.66
CA ASP A 236 27.41 5.09 18.41
C ASP A 236 26.72 4.60 17.13
N VAL A 237 25.41 4.44 17.21
CA VAL A 237 24.54 4.00 16.11
C VAL A 237 23.65 5.12 15.60
N GLY A 238 23.75 6.33 16.18
CA GLY A 238 22.88 7.45 15.83
C GLY A 238 21.41 7.22 16.18
N ILE A 239 20.55 8.02 15.59
CA ILE A 239 19.09 7.91 15.73
C ILE A 239 18.52 6.92 14.71
N PRO A 240 17.39 6.23 14.99
CA PRO A 240 16.81 5.25 14.07
C PRO A 240 16.62 5.73 12.63
N GLU A 241 16.35 7.01 12.45
CA GLU A 241 16.12 7.67 11.17
C GLU A 241 17.35 7.63 10.25
N THR A 242 18.58 7.57 10.78
CA THR A 242 19.80 7.46 9.96
C THR A 242 19.96 6.10 9.28
N TRP A 243 19.14 5.12 9.67
CA TRP A 243 19.11 3.77 9.09
C TRP A 243 17.97 3.58 8.10
N VAL A 244 17.13 4.59 7.92
CA VAL A 244 16.12 4.62 6.87
C VAL A 244 16.80 5.13 5.61
N HIS A 245 16.55 4.47 4.47
CA HIS A 245 17.04 4.96 3.18
C HIS A 245 16.47 6.36 2.95
N GLU A 246 17.32 7.31 2.56
CA GLU A 246 16.90 8.68 2.27
C GLU A 246 15.94 8.69 1.07
N GLU A 247 14.64 8.62 1.34
CA GLU A 247 13.64 9.01 0.35
C GLU A 247 13.56 10.54 0.33
N LYS A 248 13.86 11.13 -0.83
CA LYS A 248 13.60 12.55 -1.13
C LYS A 248 12.11 12.81 -1.31
N PHE A 249 11.30 12.48 -0.32
CA PHE A 249 9.90 12.86 -0.27
C PHE A 249 9.70 13.89 0.83
N GLU A 250 9.60 15.15 0.43
CA GLU A 250 8.87 16.14 1.22
C GLU A 250 7.39 15.77 1.13
N CYS A 251 6.95 14.79 1.93
CA CYS A 251 5.53 14.62 2.18
C CYS A 251 5.07 15.90 2.89
N PRO A 252 4.12 16.68 2.34
CA PRO A 252 3.64 17.86 3.03
C PRO A 252 2.99 17.41 4.34
N THR A 253 3.68 17.60 5.47
CA THR A 253 3.11 17.39 6.81
C THR A 253 1.98 18.37 7.11
N THR A 254 1.89 19.44 6.31
CA THR A 254 0.78 20.40 6.32
C THR A 254 -0.11 20.15 5.12
N LEU A 255 -1.25 19.50 5.35
CA LEU A 255 -2.32 19.42 4.36
C LEU A 255 -3.01 20.78 4.28
N VAL A 256 -2.81 21.49 3.17
CA VAL A 256 -3.54 22.74 2.91
C VAL A 256 -4.96 22.37 2.45
N PRO A 257 -6.02 22.99 2.98
CA PRO A 257 -7.37 22.75 2.49
C PRO A 257 -7.42 22.99 0.98
N PRO A 258 -8.09 22.11 0.21
CA PRO A 258 -8.26 22.34 -1.22
C PRO A 258 -8.93 23.71 -1.43
N LYS A 259 -8.45 24.46 -2.43
CA LYS A 259 -9.01 25.78 -2.74
C LYS A 259 -10.51 25.63 -3.00
N ASN A 260 -11.33 26.41 -2.30
CA ASN A 260 -12.78 26.47 -2.53
C ASN A 260 -13.04 26.82 -4.01
N ARG A 261 -13.42 25.84 -4.82
CA ARG A 261 -13.85 26.03 -6.21
C ARG A 261 -15.36 25.96 -6.26
N VAL A 262 -15.98 27.01 -6.79
CA VAL A 262 -17.40 27.01 -7.13
C VAL A 262 -17.60 25.98 -8.23
N THR A 263 -18.39 24.95 -7.95
CA THR A 263 -18.79 23.98 -8.97
C THR A 263 -19.57 24.70 -10.07
N ILE A 264 -19.27 24.43 -11.34
CA ILE A 264 -20.14 24.88 -12.44
C ILE A 264 -21.47 24.18 -12.21
N GLY A 265 -22.47 24.95 -11.78
CA GLY A 265 -23.78 24.44 -11.42
C GLY A 265 -24.37 23.61 -12.55
N ARG A 266 -25.03 22.51 -12.19
CA ARG A 266 -25.83 21.72 -13.13
C ARG A 266 -26.79 22.68 -13.86
N PRO A 267 -26.87 22.68 -15.20
CA PRO A 267 -27.88 23.47 -15.90
C PRO A 267 -29.26 23.13 -15.35
N LYS A 268 -30.03 24.14 -14.93
CA LYS A 268 -31.39 23.93 -14.41
C LYS A 268 -32.19 23.18 -15.49
N LYS A 269 -32.55 21.92 -15.22
CA LYS A 269 -33.54 21.23 -16.06
C LYS A 269 -34.85 22.00 -15.92
N LYS A 270 -35.39 22.51 -17.03
CA LYS A 270 -36.76 23.02 -17.06
C LYS A 270 -37.68 21.91 -16.56
N HIS A 271 -38.42 22.18 -15.48
CA HIS A 271 -39.44 21.27 -14.99
C HIS A 271 -40.45 21.03 -16.11
N ARG A 272 -40.75 19.76 -16.40
CA ARG A 272 -41.81 19.41 -17.34
C ARG A 272 -43.12 19.59 -16.58
N LYS A 273 -43.92 20.59 -16.96
CA LYS A 273 -45.21 20.86 -16.32
C LYS A 273 -46.08 19.60 -16.35
N SER A 274 -46.79 19.35 -15.25
CA SER A 274 -47.71 18.23 -15.14
C SER A 274 -48.95 18.46 -16.02
N ALA A 275 -49.70 17.40 -16.34
CA ALA A 275 -50.94 17.52 -17.11
C ALA A 275 -51.96 18.44 -16.41
N CYS A 276 -52.02 18.43 -15.08
CA CYS A 276 -52.89 19.32 -14.31
C CYS A 276 -52.53 20.80 -14.50
N GLU A 277 -51.24 21.15 -14.52
CA GLU A 277 -50.78 22.53 -14.72
C GLU A 277 -51.03 23.05 -16.15
N ILE A 278 -51.22 22.15 -17.12
CA ILE A 278 -51.57 22.51 -18.49
C ILE A 278 -53.07 22.75 -18.61
N ASP A 279 -53.89 21.92 -17.96
CA ASP A 279 -55.36 22.07 -17.94
C ASP A 279 -55.81 23.36 -17.23
N ASP A 280 -55.16 23.75 -16.14
CA ASP A 280 -55.46 24.99 -15.42
C ASP A 280 -55.14 26.24 -16.27
N MET A 281 -54.14 26.17 -17.15
CA MET A 281 -53.82 27.24 -18.10
C MET A 281 -54.81 27.31 -19.27
N VAL A 282 -55.42 26.18 -19.66
CA VAL A 282 -56.46 26.15 -20.71
C VAL A 282 -57.79 26.65 -20.17
N LYS A 283 -58.12 26.34 -18.90
CA LYS A 283 -59.36 26.80 -18.25
C LYS A 283 -59.34 28.26 -17.80
N GLY A 284 -58.16 28.84 -17.60
CA GLY A 284 -58.01 30.27 -17.30
C GLY A 284 -58.08 31.21 -18.51
N ASN A 285 -58.21 30.67 -19.73
CA ASN A 285 -58.25 31.42 -20.99
C ASN A 285 -59.56 31.22 -21.78
N MET A 286 -60.65 30.79 -21.11
CA MET A 286 -62.03 30.90 -21.62
C MET A 286 -62.83 31.89 -20.79
#